data_AF-A0A7C6CF72-F1
#
_entry.id   AF-A0A7C6CF72-F1
#
_cell.length_a   1.000
_cell.length_b   1.000
_cell.length_c   1.000
_cell.angle_alpha   90.00
_cell.angle_beta   90.00
_cell.angle_gamma   90.00
#
_symmetry.space_group_name_H-M   'P 1'
#
loop_
_entity.id
_entity.type
_entity.pdbx_description
1 polymer ?
#
loop_
_entity_poly.entity_id
_entity_poly.type
_entity_poly.pdbx_seq_one_letter_code
_entity_poly.pdbx_strand_id
1 'polypeptide(L)'
;MNVLIKAGIALPYQIIETTNKHSYFKFKEGYLEIHLSKSMKLNDLLKKLEANIVSYYQKIKPVPANKFLLWGEKYNLVLKEGLFNYQIKENNIFITSAINEDYRALVYQDALKNYLKAIETDVKQTLFKYDINPVPIKLKKLKSKYGSYHRGKNYLVLNVLLASLEKEFSYYVLMHEYAHQKVANHQKEFYQLLKKLYPNYLKLDQALKKTVIHF
;
A
#
# COMPACT_ATOMS: atom_id res chain seq x y z
N MET A 1 -23.10 6.92 13.59
CA MET A 1 -21.86 6.12 13.50
C MET A 1 -21.97 5.00 14.52
N ASN A 2 -21.81 3.74 14.11
CA ASN A 2 -21.86 2.59 15.02
C ASN A 2 -20.45 2.27 15.54
N VAL A 3 -20.34 1.48 16.62
CA VAL A 3 -19.05 1.02 17.15
C VAL A 3 -19.14 -0.45 17.51
N LEU A 4 -18.21 -1.25 16.98
CA LEU A 4 -18.03 -2.64 17.39
C LEU A 4 -16.93 -2.70 18.46
N ILE A 5 -17.22 -3.28 19.61
CA ILE A 5 -16.26 -3.36 20.75
C ILE A 5 -15.92 -4.81 21.02
N LYS A 6 -14.63 -5.16 21.00
CA LYS A 6 -14.14 -6.49 21.40
C LYS A 6 -12.67 -6.43 21.81
N ALA A 7 -12.30 -7.14 22.88
CA ALA A 7 -10.94 -7.20 23.42
C ALA A 7 -10.31 -5.81 23.67
N GLY A 8 -11.09 -4.86 24.20
CA GLY A 8 -10.63 -3.49 24.47
C GLY A 8 -10.45 -2.60 23.22
N ILE A 9 -10.77 -3.11 22.02
CA ILE A 9 -10.69 -2.35 20.77
C ILE A 9 -12.09 -1.85 20.41
N ALA A 10 -12.20 -0.55 20.15
CA ALA A 10 -13.38 0.09 19.57
C ALA A 10 -13.14 0.30 18.07
N LEU A 11 -13.96 -0.33 17.23
CA LEU A 11 -13.95 -0.22 15.77
C LEU A 11 -15.18 0.57 15.31
N PRO A 12 -15.07 1.89 15.05
CA PRO A 12 -16.15 2.68 14.49
C PRO A 12 -16.50 2.20 13.08
N TYR A 13 -17.78 2.09 12.77
CA TYR A 13 -18.25 1.74 11.43
C TYR A 13 -19.56 2.43 11.03
N GLN A 14 -19.79 2.53 9.72
CA GLN A 14 -21.05 2.94 9.13
C GLN A 14 -21.53 1.92 8.10
N ILE A 15 -22.84 1.85 7.90
CA ILE A 15 -23.46 0.93 6.93
C ILE A 15 -23.91 1.77 5.73
N ILE A 16 -23.58 1.30 4.54
CA ILE A 16 -23.95 1.91 3.26
C ILE A 16 -24.60 0.82 2.43
N GLU A 17 -25.80 1.05 1.91
CA GLU A 17 -26.40 0.11 0.97
C GLU A 17 -25.69 0.17 -0.38
N THR A 18 -25.44 -0.99 -1.00
CA THR A 18 -24.82 -1.07 -2.32
C THR A 18 -25.67 -1.89 -3.30
N THR A 19 -25.63 -1.48 -4.57
CA THR A 19 -26.22 -2.24 -5.68
C THR A 19 -25.34 -3.38 -6.15
N ASN A 20 -24.10 -3.49 -5.63
CA ASN A 20 -23.19 -4.58 -5.95
C ASN A 20 -23.75 -5.93 -5.45
N LYS A 21 -23.47 -7.00 -6.22
CA LYS A 21 -23.92 -8.37 -5.90
C LYS A 21 -23.42 -8.87 -4.54
N HIS A 22 -22.25 -8.41 -4.12
CA HIS A 22 -21.58 -8.83 -2.90
C HIS A 22 -21.31 -7.65 -1.97
N SER A 23 -21.45 -7.90 -0.67
CA SER A 23 -21.05 -6.94 0.35
C SER A 23 -19.53 -6.82 0.44
N TYR A 24 -19.02 -5.63 0.75
CA TYR A 24 -17.59 -5.38 0.91
C TYR A 24 -17.31 -4.33 1.98
N PHE A 25 -16.07 -4.30 2.44
CA PHE A 25 -15.60 -3.32 3.42
C PHE A 25 -14.75 -2.25 2.74
N LYS A 26 -14.92 -1.00 3.17
CA LYS A 26 -14.04 0.11 2.78
C LYS A 26 -13.47 0.76 4.03
N PHE A 27 -12.17 0.67 4.20
CA PHE A 27 -11.46 1.23 5.34
C PHE A 27 -11.23 2.72 5.11
N LYS A 28 -11.59 3.52 6.10
CA LYS A 28 -11.42 4.98 6.12
C LYS A 28 -10.57 5.34 7.31
N GLU A 29 -10.00 6.54 7.25
CA GLU A 29 -9.30 7.05 8.42
C GLU A 29 -10.31 7.24 9.57
N GLY A 30 -10.04 6.58 10.70
CA GLY A 30 -10.87 6.62 11.89
C GLY A 30 -12.11 5.72 11.89
N TYR A 31 -12.54 5.16 10.76
CA TYR A 31 -13.75 4.32 10.71
C TYR A 31 -13.81 3.33 9.52
N LEU A 32 -14.72 2.37 9.59
CA LEU A 32 -14.98 1.38 8.54
C LEU A 32 -16.34 1.61 7.87
N GLU A 33 -16.42 1.51 6.54
CA GLU A 33 -17.71 1.41 5.84
C GLU A 33 -18.02 -0.04 5.49
N ILE A 34 -19.20 -0.49 5.88
CA ILE A 34 -19.78 -1.77 5.49
C ILE A 34 -20.74 -1.48 4.33
N HIS A 35 -20.33 -1.83 3.11
CA HIS A 35 -21.19 -1.72 1.94
C HIS A 35 -22.01 -2.99 1.83
N LEU A 36 -23.27 -2.95 2.26
CA LEU A 36 -24.15 -4.10 2.43
C LEU A 36 -25.00 -4.32 1.17
N SER A 37 -24.91 -5.52 0.59
CA SER A 37 -25.74 -5.96 -0.53
C SER A 37 -27.09 -6.48 -0.04
N LYS A 38 -28.14 -6.36 -0.87
CA LYS A 38 -29.51 -6.79 -0.52
C LYS A 38 -29.63 -8.26 -0.10
N SER A 39 -28.73 -9.11 -0.58
CA SER A 39 -28.71 -10.55 -0.33
C SER A 39 -28.01 -10.98 0.96
N MET A 40 -27.29 -10.08 1.64
CA MET A 40 -26.41 -10.45 2.75
C MET A 40 -26.94 -9.94 4.09
N LYS A 41 -26.86 -10.79 5.13
CA LYS A 41 -27.26 -10.41 6.49
C LYS A 41 -26.11 -9.68 7.19
N LEU A 42 -26.42 -8.54 7.80
CA LEU A 42 -25.44 -7.73 8.54
C LEU A 42 -24.74 -8.53 9.66
N ASN A 43 -25.48 -9.38 10.38
CA ASN A 43 -24.92 -10.16 11.50
C ASN A 43 -23.76 -11.07 11.09
N ASP A 44 -23.78 -11.64 9.88
CA ASP A 44 -22.70 -12.50 9.41
C ASP A 44 -21.42 -11.69 9.12
N LEU A 45 -21.58 -10.46 8.61
CA LEU A 45 -20.48 -9.52 8.44
C LEU A 45 -19.93 -9.05 9.79
N LEU A 46 -20.80 -8.75 10.76
CA LEU A 46 -20.38 -8.36 12.11
C LEU A 46 -19.56 -9.46 12.80
N LYS A 47 -19.98 -10.73 12.71
CA LYS A 47 -19.19 -11.87 13.21
C LYS A 47 -17.80 -11.93 12.57
N LYS A 48 -17.71 -11.69 11.25
CA LYS A 48 -16.43 -11.64 10.53
C LYS A 48 -15.56 -10.46 10.99
N LEU A 49 -16.17 -9.29 11.22
CA LEU A 49 -15.50 -8.12 11.77
C LEU A 49 -14.95 -8.39 13.16
N GLU A 50 -15.75 -8.97 14.04
CA GLU A 50 -15.33 -9.34 15.39
C GLU A 50 -14.15 -10.30 15.39
N ALA A 51 -14.18 -11.34 14.56
CA ALA A 51 -13.10 -12.33 14.47
C ALA A 51 -11.76 -11.72 14.02
N ASN A 52 -11.79 -10.56 13.35
CA ASN A 52 -10.62 -9.89 12.79
C ASN A 52 -10.46 -8.45 13.30
N ILE A 53 -11.06 -8.12 14.45
CA ILE A 53 -11.21 -6.73 14.91
C ILE A 53 -9.87 -6.02 15.06
N VAL A 54 -8.84 -6.70 15.54
CA VAL A 54 -7.48 -6.16 15.68
C VAL A 54 -6.92 -5.75 14.31
N SER A 55 -7.03 -6.65 13.32
CA SER A 55 -6.58 -6.39 11.96
C SER A 55 -7.33 -5.20 11.39
N TYR A 56 -8.67 -5.19 11.47
CA TYR A 56 -9.52 -4.13 10.94
C TYR A 56 -9.34 -2.78 11.64
N TYR A 57 -9.07 -2.76 12.95
CA TYR A 57 -8.76 -1.55 13.66
C TYR A 57 -7.43 -0.94 13.21
N GLN A 58 -6.41 -1.77 12.98
CA GLN A 58 -5.14 -1.30 12.39
C GLN A 58 -5.35 -0.70 11.00
N LYS A 59 -6.33 -1.20 10.22
CA LYS A 59 -6.68 -0.68 8.89
C LYS A 59 -7.28 0.72 8.91
N ILE A 60 -7.92 1.12 10.01
CA ILE A 60 -8.58 2.42 10.14
C ILE A 60 -7.84 3.38 11.09
N LYS A 61 -6.81 2.91 11.79
CA LYS A 61 -6.12 3.70 12.80
C LYS A 61 -5.60 4.99 12.16
N PRO A 62 -6.05 6.17 12.63
CA PRO A 62 -5.59 7.42 12.07
C PRO A 62 -4.09 7.58 12.29
N VAL A 63 -3.40 8.07 11.27
CA VAL A 63 -2.03 8.54 11.45
C VAL A 63 -2.16 9.95 12.01
N PRO A 64 -1.67 10.25 13.21
CA PRO A 64 -1.81 11.59 13.77
C PRO A 64 -1.29 12.64 12.77
N ALA A 65 -2.03 13.73 12.60
CA ALA A 65 -1.72 14.74 11.58
C ALA A 65 -0.28 15.29 11.70
N ASN A 66 0.27 15.30 12.91
CA ASN A 66 1.65 15.71 13.22
C ASN A 66 2.71 14.59 13.04
N LYS A 67 2.36 13.47 12.40
CA LYS A 67 3.28 12.35 12.13
C LYS A 67 3.37 12.06 10.64
N PHE A 68 4.52 11.54 10.24
CA PHE A 68 4.81 11.10 8.88
C PHE A 68 5.53 9.76 8.91
N LEU A 69 5.12 8.82 8.06
CA LEU A 69 5.76 7.52 7.92
C LEU A 69 6.64 7.54 6.68
N LEU A 70 7.90 7.17 6.75
CA LEU A 70 8.76 7.05 5.57
C LEU A 70 9.77 5.93 5.77
N TRP A 71 9.78 4.97 4.85
CA TRP A 71 10.63 3.78 4.90
C TRP A 71 10.46 2.94 6.17
N GLY A 72 9.25 2.89 6.73
CA GLY A 72 8.95 2.21 7.99
C GLY A 72 9.18 3.06 9.25
N GLU A 73 9.89 4.17 9.12
CA GLU A 73 10.22 5.07 10.23
C GLU A 73 9.14 6.12 10.47
N LYS A 74 8.98 6.53 11.73
CA LYS A 74 7.99 7.52 12.17
C LYS A 74 8.66 8.84 12.53
N TYR A 75 8.37 9.88 11.76
CA TYR A 75 8.86 11.24 11.98
C TYR A 75 7.78 12.14 12.55
N ASN A 76 8.17 13.14 13.33
CA ASN A 76 7.34 14.31 13.59
C ASN A 76 7.25 15.16 12.33
N LEU A 77 6.04 15.57 11.94
CA LEU A 77 5.79 16.41 10.77
C LEU A 77 5.87 17.90 11.15
N VAL A 78 6.73 18.64 10.44
CA VAL A 78 6.77 20.10 10.46
C VAL A 78 6.46 20.60 9.06
N LEU A 79 5.31 21.24 8.87
CA LEU A 79 4.82 21.73 7.58
C LEU A 79 4.96 23.25 7.48
N LYS A 80 5.45 23.74 6.33
CA LYS A 80 5.49 25.16 5.96
C LYS A 80 4.90 25.36 4.58
N GLU A 81 4.32 26.54 4.34
CA GLU A 81 3.86 26.91 3.01
C GLU A 81 5.03 27.34 2.12
N GLY A 82 5.03 26.90 0.86
CA GLY A 82 5.98 27.35 -0.15
C GLY A 82 6.21 26.34 -1.27
N LEU A 83 7.30 26.50 -2.00
CA LEU A 83 7.71 25.54 -3.04
C LEU A 83 8.04 24.18 -2.43
N PHE A 84 7.61 23.11 -3.11
CA PHE A 84 7.78 21.75 -2.61
C PHE A 84 9.26 21.42 -2.35
N ASN A 85 9.55 21.07 -1.10
CA ASN A 85 10.84 20.54 -0.67
C ASN A 85 10.62 19.74 0.62
N TYR A 86 11.49 18.77 0.89
CA TYR A 86 11.52 18.12 2.19
C TYR A 86 12.93 17.76 2.64
N GLN A 87 13.12 17.75 3.95
CA GLN A 87 14.37 17.36 4.59
C GLN A 87 14.06 16.57 5.86
N ILE A 88 14.89 15.57 6.14
CA ILE A 88 14.82 14.79 7.36
C ILE A 88 16.02 15.18 8.22
N LYS A 89 15.75 15.57 9.46
CA LYS A 89 16.79 15.84 10.45
C LYS A 89 16.35 15.26 11.79
N GLU A 90 17.22 14.43 12.36
CA GLU A 90 16.94 13.70 13.60
C GLU A 90 15.61 12.92 13.48
N ASN A 91 14.60 13.25 14.29
CA ASN A 91 13.29 12.59 14.31
C ASN A 91 12.18 13.44 13.67
N ASN A 92 12.54 14.45 12.87
CA ASN A 92 11.60 15.36 12.23
C ASN A 92 11.72 15.29 10.71
N ILE A 93 10.58 15.37 10.03
CA ILE A 93 10.50 15.65 8.61
C ILE A 93 9.95 17.07 8.43
N PHE A 94 10.77 17.90 7.81
CA PHE A 94 10.42 19.27 7.44
C PHE A 94 9.94 19.23 6.01
N ILE A 95 8.69 19.65 5.78
CA ILE A 95 8.07 19.69 4.46
C ILE A 95 7.65 21.13 4.18
N THR A 96 8.06 21.65 3.03
CA THR A 96 7.50 22.86 2.44
C THR A 96 6.60 22.43 1.29
N SER A 97 5.38 22.95 1.20
CA SER A 97 4.43 22.60 0.12
C SER A 97 3.33 23.66 -0.01
N ALA A 98 2.68 23.72 -1.16
CA ALA A 98 1.54 24.62 -1.37
C ALA A 98 0.30 24.15 -0.57
N ILE A 99 -0.58 25.09 -0.19
CA ILE A 99 -1.75 24.84 0.67
C ILE A 99 -2.61 23.65 0.20
N ASN A 100 -2.82 23.50 -1.11
CA ASN A 100 -3.72 22.50 -1.69
C ASN A 100 -3.02 21.27 -2.28
N GLU A 101 -1.74 21.09 -1.97
CA GLU A 101 -0.92 20.03 -2.54
C GLU A 101 -0.87 18.80 -1.62
N ASP A 102 -0.94 17.60 -2.21
CA ASP A 102 -0.77 16.34 -1.46
C ASP A 102 0.72 16.11 -1.17
N TYR A 103 1.24 16.86 -0.20
CA TYR A 103 2.65 16.84 0.19
C TYR A 103 3.14 15.44 0.57
N ARG A 104 2.26 14.58 1.11
CA ARG A 104 2.59 13.19 1.45
C ARG A 104 2.88 12.40 0.18
N ALA A 105 1.99 12.48 -0.81
CA ALA A 105 2.19 11.82 -2.09
C ALA A 105 3.46 12.29 -2.80
N LEU A 106 3.80 13.58 -2.72
CA LEU A 106 5.02 14.12 -3.32
C LEU A 106 6.29 13.60 -2.65
N VAL A 107 6.37 13.62 -1.32
CA VAL A 107 7.50 13.04 -0.58
C VAL A 107 7.64 11.56 -0.91
N TYR A 108 6.53 10.81 -0.92
CA TYR A 108 6.55 9.39 -1.27
C TYR A 108 7.01 9.14 -2.70
N GLN A 109 6.55 9.95 -3.65
CA GLN A 109 6.95 9.84 -5.05
C GLN A 109 8.44 10.10 -5.22
N ASP A 110 8.97 11.16 -4.61
CA ASP A 110 10.39 11.49 -4.68
C ASP A 110 11.26 10.44 -4.00
N ALA A 111 10.91 10.04 -2.77
CA ALA A 111 11.62 9.00 -2.05
C ALA A 111 11.66 7.68 -2.82
N LEU A 112 10.51 7.23 -3.34
CA LEU A 112 10.42 5.99 -4.12
C LEU A 112 11.22 6.09 -5.42
N LYS A 113 11.19 7.23 -6.11
CA LYS A 113 12.00 7.47 -7.32
C LYS A 113 13.49 7.36 -7.01
N ASN A 114 13.96 7.99 -5.94
CA ASN A 114 15.36 7.94 -5.52
C ASN A 114 15.79 6.53 -5.12
N TYR A 115 14.92 5.80 -4.42
CA TYR A 115 15.15 4.39 -4.10
C TYR A 115 15.26 3.52 -5.35
N LEU A 116 14.34 3.64 -6.30
CA LEU A 116 14.38 2.87 -7.56
C LEU A 116 15.64 3.13 -8.37
N LYS A 117 16.12 4.39 -8.40
CA LYS A 117 17.39 4.76 -9.02
C LYS A 117 18.56 4.07 -8.32
N ALA A 118 18.57 4.04 -6.99
CA ALA A 118 19.64 3.43 -6.20
C ALA A 118 19.76 1.90 -6.43
N ILE A 119 18.64 1.21 -6.67
CA ILE A 119 18.61 -0.25 -6.88
C ILE A 119 18.60 -0.67 -8.35
N GLU A 120 18.67 0.27 -9.30
CA GLU A 120 18.43 0.02 -10.72
C GLU A 120 19.36 -1.07 -11.28
N THR A 121 20.65 -1.01 -10.94
CA THR A 121 21.65 -1.98 -11.39
C THR A 121 21.35 -3.39 -10.89
N ASP A 122 21.09 -3.54 -9.59
CA ASP A 122 20.82 -4.83 -8.96
C ASP A 122 19.53 -5.47 -9.50
N VAL A 123 18.50 -4.64 -9.73
CA VAL A 123 17.26 -5.07 -10.37
C VAL A 123 17.56 -5.59 -11.77
N LYS A 124 18.23 -4.82 -12.63
CA LYS A 124 18.55 -5.25 -14.00
C LYS A 124 19.32 -6.57 -14.04
N GLN A 125 20.34 -6.71 -13.20
CA GLN A 125 21.11 -7.95 -13.10
C GLN A 125 20.24 -9.15 -12.70
N THR A 126 19.31 -8.95 -11.77
CA THR A 126 18.38 -10.00 -11.34
C THR A 126 17.41 -10.39 -12.46
N LEU A 127 16.85 -9.40 -13.16
CA LEU A 127 15.90 -9.63 -14.26
C LEU A 127 16.52 -10.39 -15.43
N PHE A 128 17.75 -10.04 -15.81
CA PHE A 128 18.44 -10.67 -16.94
C PHE A 128 18.72 -12.17 -16.73
N LYS A 129 18.94 -12.61 -15.47
CA LYS A 129 19.10 -14.05 -15.15
C LYS A 129 17.87 -14.89 -15.51
N TYR A 130 16.71 -14.26 -15.66
CA TYR A 130 15.43 -14.93 -15.94
C TYR A 130 14.78 -14.44 -17.23
N ASP A 131 15.58 -13.84 -18.14
CA ASP A 131 15.12 -13.35 -19.44
C ASP A 131 13.98 -12.31 -19.32
N ILE A 132 13.98 -11.51 -18.25
CA ILE A 132 13.00 -10.44 -18.03
C ILE A 132 13.63 -9.11 -18.45
N ASN A 133 12.90 -8.33 -19.25
CA ASN A 133 13.38 -7.06 -19.74
C ASN A 133 12.94 -5.92 -18.80
N PRO A 134 13.83 -4.99 -18.42
CA PRO A 134 13.42 -3.77 -17.74
C PRO A 134 12.41 -2.99 -18.59
N VAL A 135 11.39 -2.43 -17.93
CA VAL A 135 10.33 -1.63 -18.57
C VAL A 135 10.15 -0.32 -17.80
N PRO A 136 9.56 0.71 -18.42
CA PRO A 136 9.25 1.96 -17.73
C PRO A 136 8.42 1.72 -16.46
N ILE A 137 8.80 2.36 -15.36
CA ILE A 137 8.07 2.34 -14.09
C ILE A 137 7.38 3.68 -13.89
N LYS A 138 6.06 3.66 -13.71
CA LYS A 138 5.25 4.83 -13.38
C LYS A 138 4.93 4.83 -11.89
N LEU A 139 5.14 5.95 -11.24
CA LEU A 139 4.76 6.13 -9.84
C LEU A 139 3.39 6.81 -9.78
N LYS A 140 2.44 6.23 -9.06
CA LYS A 140 1.08 6.78 -8.92
C LYS A 140 0.53 6.56 -7.52
N LYS A 141 -0.32 7.45 -7.02
CA LYS A 141 -1.17 7.17 -5.86
C LYS A 141 -2.31 6.25 -6.31
N LEU A 142 -2.33 5.00 -5.84
CA LEU A 142 -3.35 4.00 -6.21
C LEU A 142 -4.25 3.65 -5.03
N LYS A 143 -5.55 3.45 -5.30
CA LYS A 143 -6.58 3.24 -4.27
C LYS A 143 -6.67 1.80 -3.72
N SER A 144 -6.31 0.80 -4.52
CA SER A 144 -6.64 -0.60 -4.22
C SER A 144 -5.52 -1.61 -4.43
N LYS A 145 -4.35 -1.17 -4.91
CA LYS A 145 -3.22 -2.06 -5.24
C LYS A 145 -1.89 -1.39 -4.97
N TYR A 146 -0.88 -2.22 -4.68
CA TYR A 146 0.50 -1.79 -4.47
C TYR A 146 1.27 -1.64 -5.78
N GLY A 147 0.89 -2.37 -6.81
CA GLY A 147 1.47 -2.29 -8.15
C GLY A 147 0.53 -2.81 -9.23
N SER A 148 0.95 -2.68 -10.48
CA SER A 148 0.40 -3.45 -11.61
C SER A 148 1.30 -3.41 -12.84
N TYR A 149 1.43 -4.53 -13.53
CA TYR A 149 2.00 -4.60 -14.88
C TYR A 149 0.95 -4.44 -15.99
N HIS A 150 1.20 -3.52 -16.91
CA HIS A 150 0.36 -3.29 -18.10
C HIS A 150 0.99 -3.95 -19.33
N ARG A 151 0.77 -5.26 -19.50
CA ARG A 151 1.37 -6.07 -20.58
C ARG A 151 1.23 -5.47 -21.98
N GLY A 152 0.02 -5.04 -22.37
CA GLY A 152 -0.21 -4.49 -23.72
C GLY A 152 0.46 -3.13 -23.99
N LYS A 153 0.88 -2.40 -22.95
CA LYS A 153 1.57 -1.11 -23.07
C LYS A 153 3.02 -1.16 -22.55
N ASN A 154 3.46 -2.34 -22.12
CA ASN A 154 4.78 -2.64 -21.61
C ASN A 154 5.31 -1.65 -20.56
N TYR A 155 4.58 -1.43 -19.47
CA TYR A 155 5.06 -0.62 -18.33
C TYR A 155 4.52 -1.12 -16.99
N LEU A 156 5.25 -0.80 -15.92
CA LEU A 156 4.88 -1.03 -14.53
C LEU A 156 4.26 0.21 -13.91
N VAL A 157 3.32 0.02 -12.98
CA VAL A 157 2.89 1.06 -12.04
C VAL A 157 3.24 0.58 -10.64
N LEU A 158 3.89 1.44 -9.86
CA LEU A 158 4.05 1.25 -8.42
C LEU A 158 3.26 2.31 -7.66
N ASN A 159 2.66 1.89 -6.55
CA ASN A 159 1.97 2.81 -5.65
C ASN A 159 3.00 3.61 -4.84
N VAL A 160 2.94 4.94 -4.88
CA VAL A 160 3.84 5.80 -4.10
C VAL A 160 3.78 5.49 -2.61
N LEU A 161 2.62 5.03 -2.11
CA LEU A 161 2.42 4.70 -0.70
C LEU A 161 3.28 3.53 -0.21
N LEU A 162 3.94 2.79 -1.11
CA LEU A 162 5.00 1.85 -0.75
C LEU A 162 6.16 2.50 0.00
N ALA A 163 6.44 3.79 -0.24
CA ALA A 163 7.44 4.54 0.49
C ALA A 163 7.08 4.78 1.96
N SER A 164 5.83 4.59 2.37
CA SER A 164 5.45 4.64 3.80
C SER A 164 5.83 3.36 4.56
N LEU A 165 6.16 2.27 3.84
CA LEU A 165 6.55 0.97 4.38
C LEU A 165 8.06 0.78 4.28
N GLU A 166 8.60 -0.25 4.94
CA GLU A 166 10.00 -0.66 4.77
C GLU A 166 10.34 -0.90 3.28
N LYS A 167 11.59 -0.63 2.89
CA LYS A 167 12.04 -0.66 1.48
C LYS A 167 11.84 -2.02 0.82
N GLU A 168 11.92 -3.08 1.60
CA GLU A 168 11.72 -4.48 1.23
C GLU A 168 10.36 -4.69 0.57
N PHE A 169 9.32 -3.98 1.03
CA PHE A 169 7.98 -4.04 0.43
C PHE A 169 7.97 -3.46 -0.98
N SER A 170 8.66 -2.33 -1.20
CA SER A 170 8.81 -1.73 -2.54
C SER A 170 9.55 -2.67 -3.48
N TYR A 171 10.64 -3.28 -3.02
CA TYR A 171 11.42 -4.24 -3.82
C TYR A 171 10.59 -5.47 -4.17
N TYR A 172 9.89 -6.04 -3.18
CA TYR A 172 9.02 -7.19 -3.39
C TYR A 172 7.93 -6.90 -4.43
N VAL A 173 7.22 -5.79 -4.30
CA VAL A 173 6.16 -5.43 -5.26
C VAL A 173 6.75 -5.21 -6.65
N LEU A 174 7.92 -4.58 -6.76
CA LEU A 174 8.61 -4.45 -8.05
C LEU A 174 8.89 -5.83 -8.69
N MET A 175 9.45 -6.78 -7.94
CA MET A 175 9.72 -8.14 -8.43
C MET A 175 8.43 -8.90 -8.77
N HIS A 176 7.36 -8.72 -7.98
CA HIS A 176 6.04 -9.27 -8.24
C HIS A 176 5.51 -8.81 -9.59
N GLU A 177 5.59 -7.51 -9.87
CA GLU A 177 5.10 -7.01 -11.15
C GLU A 177 5.99 -7.40 -12.33
N TYR A 178 7.31 -7.53 -12.14
CA TYR A 178 8.19 -8.07 -13.18
C TYR A 178 7.91 -9.53 -13.51
N ALA A 179 7.54 -10.36 -12.52
CA ALA A 179 7.16 -11.75 -12.76
C ALA A 179 5.96 -11.86 -13.74
N HIS A 180 5.07 -10.86 -13.77
CA HIS A 180 3.96 -10.81 -14.70
C HIS A 180 4.35 -10.62 -16.17
N GLN A 181 5.62 -10.32 -16.48
CA GLN A 181 6.11 -10.39 -17.87
C GLN A 181 6.08 -11.81 -18.43
N LYS A 182 6.36 -12.81 -17.58
CA LYS A 182 6.44 -14.23 -17.98
C LYS A 182 5.15 -14.98 -17.66
N VAL A 183 4.54 -14.72 -16.50
CA VAL A 183 3.36 -15.47 -16.03
C VAL A 183 2.24 -14.52 -15.61
N ALA A 184 1.13 -14.53 -16.36
CA ALA A 184 0.03 -13.59 -16.13
C ALA A 184 -0.78 -13.90 -14.86
N ASN A 185 -1.00 -15.18 -14.56
CA ASN A 185 -1.86 -15.62 -13.45
C ASN A 185 -1.00 -16.06 -12.26
N HIS A 186 -1.48 -15.83 -11.03
CA HIS A 186 -0.81 -16.23 -9.77
C HIS A 186 -0.92 -17.75 -9.50
N GLN A 187 -0.56 -18.57 -10.48
CA GLN A 187 -0.50 -20.04 -10.38
C GLN A 187 0.90 -20.51 -9.94
N LYS A 188 1.13 -21.83 -9.94
CA LYS A 188 2.36 -22.45 -9.44
C LYS A 188 3.62 -21.87 -10.10
N GLU A 189 3.57 -21.66 -11.41
CA GLU A 189 4.67 -21.13 -12.24
C GLU A 189 5.04 -19.71 -11.83
N PHE A 190 4.04 -18.87 -11.51
CA PHE A 190 4.26 -17.51 -11.03
C PHE A 190 5.05 -17.51 -9.72
N TYR A 191 4.62 -18.31 -8.75
CA TYR A 191 5.31 -18.37 -7.45
C TYR A 191 6.69 -19.01 -7.54
N GLN A 192 6.89 -19.96 -8.46
CA GLN A 192 8.22 -20.50 -8.75
C GLN A 192 9.16 -19.43 -9.30
N LEU A 193 8.70 -18.60 -10.23
CA LEU A 193 9.48 -17.47 -10.76
C LEU A 193 9.70 -16.39 -9.69
N LEU A 194 8.66 -16.01 -8.95
CA LEU A 194 8.77 -15.00 -7.91
C LEU A 194 9.73 -15.40 -6.80
N LYS A 195 9.77 -16.69 -6.41
CA LYS A 195 10.77 -17.21 -5.47
C LYS A 195 12.19 -17.08 -5.99
N LYS A 196 12.40 -17.20 -7.30
CA LYS A 196 13.71 -16.99 -7.93
C LYS A 196 14.11 -15.51 -7.94
N LEU A 197 13.17 -14.62 -8.23
CA LEU A 197 13.39 -13.16 -8.22
C LEU A 197 13.59 -12.61 -6.81
N TYR A 198 12.89 -13.16 -5.83
CA TYR A 198 12.97 -12.74 -4.43
C TYR A 198 12.66 -13.92 -3.48
N PRO A 199 13.67 -14.66 -3.01
CA PRO A 199 13.48 -15.90 -2.24
C PRO A 199 12.62 -15.76 -0.98
N ASN A 200 12.70 -14.62 -0.29
CA ASN A 200 12.03 -14.36 0.98
C ASN A 200 10.65 -13.69 0.84
N TYR A 201 10.03 -13.78 -0.34
CA TYR A 201 8.79 -13.06 -0.65
C TYR A 201 7.60 -13.43 0.23
N LEU A 202 7.53 -14.67 0.73
CA LEU A 202 6.37 -15.18 1.48
C LEU A 202 6.07 -14.35 2.73
N LYS A 203 7.10 -13.91 3.46
CA LYS A 203 6.92 -13.07 4.65
C LYS A 203 6.32 -11.72 4.29
N LEU A 204 6.80 -11.11 3.21
CA LEU A 204 6.34 -9.81 2.73
C LEU A 204 4.94 -9.87 2.12
N ASP A 205 4.62 -10.94 1.39
CA ASP A 205 3.28 -11.19 0.86
C ASP A 205 2.23 -11.29 1.98
N GLN A 206 2.54 -12.08 3.02
CA GLN A 206 1.66 -12.21 4.18
C GLN A 206 1.51 -10.90 4.95
N ALA A 207 2.59 -10.13 5.09
CA ALA A 207 2.56 -8.83 5.74
C ALA A 207 1.74 -7.81 4.93
N LEU A 208 1.95 -7.69 3.61
CA LEU A 208 1.19 -6.75 2.75
C LEU A 208 -0.30 -7.02 2.72
N LYS A 209 -0.72 -8.30 2.79
CA LYS A 209 -2.14 -8.68 2.91
C LYS A 209 -2.78 -8.16 4.20
N LYS A 210 -1.99 -7.95 5.25
CA LYS A 210 -2.42 -7.40 6.54
C LYS A 210 -2.26 -5.88 6.60
N THR A 211 -1.28 -5.33 5.89
CA THR A 211 -1.02 -3.89 5.78
C THR A 211 -2.14 -3.17 5.05
N VAL A 212 -2.42 -1.95 5.50
CA VAL A 212 -3.31 -1.03 4.81
C VAL A 212 -2.57 0.18 4.34
N ILE A 213 -2.95 0.57 3.14
CA ILE A 213 -2.57 1.81 2.53
C ILE A 213 -3.39 2.91 3.22
N HIS A 214 -2.77 3.63 4.16
CA HIS A 214 -3.36 4.84 4.73
C HIS A 214 -3.33 5.93 3.65
N PHE A 215 -4.50 6.49 3.33
CA PHE A 215 -4.70 7.47 2.25
C PHE A 215 -4.61 8.90 2.72
#